data_AF-X1SIJ6-F1
#
_entry.id   AF-X1SIJ6-F1
#
_cell.length_a   1.000
_cell.length_b   1.000
_cell.length_c   1.000
_cell.angle_alpha   90.00
_cell.angle_beta   90.00
_cell.angle_gamma   90.00
#
_symmetry.space_group_name_H-M   'P 1'
#
loop_
_entity.id
_entity.type
_entity.pdbx_description
1 polymer ?
#
loop_
_entity_poly.entity_id
_entity_poly.type
_entity_poly.pdbx_seq_one_letter_code
_entity_poly.pdbx_strand_id
1 'polypeptide(L)' 'MPKITVLSKIIKTDKMPDVHGFIQAMKNMGAKVSTKEGTIVIDLRHLGGSKDVSQAQNC' A
#
# COMPACT_ATOMS: atom_id res chain seq x y z
N MET A 1 -16.30 19.80 -4.71
CA MET A 1 -15.49 18.56 -4.60
C MET A 1 -14.03 18.94 -4.46
N PRO A 2 -13.29 18.45 -3.46
CA PRO A 2 -11.85 18.71 -3.36
C PRO A 2 -11.14 18.10 -4.58
N LYS A 3 -10.37 18.94 -5.29
CA LYS A 3 -9.58 18.54 -6.46
C LYS A 3 -8.33 17.85 -5.96
N ILE A 4 -8.27 16.51 -6.04
CA ILE A 4 -7.05 15.77 -5.76
C ILE A 4 -6.07 16.10 -6.89
N THR A 5 -5.12 16.99 -6.61
CA THR A 5 -4.04 17.30 -7.54
C THR A 5 -3.12 16.07 -7.60
N VAL A 6 -3.34 15.19 -8.58
CA VAL A 6 -2.42 14.08 -8.84
C VAL A 6 -1.13 14.70 -9.36
N LEU A 7 -0.15 14.85 -8.47
CA LEU A 7 1.22 15.22 -8.84
C LEU A 7 1.90 14.01 -9.47
N SER A 8 1.50 13.67 -10.70
CA SER A 8 2.19 12.64 -11.48
C SER A 8 3.54 13.19 -11.96
N LYS A 9 4.58 13.06 -11.13
CA LYS A 9 5.97 13.25 -11.59
C LYS A 9 6.44 11.98 -12.27
N ILE A 10 6.91 12.10 -13.50
CA ILE A 10 7.61 11.01 -14.19
C ILE A 10 9.02 10.92 -13.60
N ILE A 11 9.34 9.80 -12.95
CA ILE A 11 10.68 9.50 -12.45
C ILE A 11 11.39 8.68 -13.53
N LYS A 12 12.49 9.21 -14.08
CA LYS A 12 13.35 8.47 -15.00
C LYS A 12 14.41 7.71 -14.20
N THR A 13 14.49 6.41 -14.40
CA THR A 13 15.53 5.55 -13.82
C THR A 13 15.91 4.47 -14.81
N ASP A 14 17.19 4.11 -14.81
CA ASP A 14 17.77 2.97 -15.52
C ASP A 14 17.62 1.66 -14.74
N LYS A 15 17.20 1.74 -13.48
CA LYS A 15 16.98 0.58 -12.62
C LYS A 15 15.60 -0.01 -12.87
N MET A 16 15.55 -1.33 -12.95
CA MET A 16 14.27 -2.03 -12.94
C MET A 16 13.59 -1.82 -11.58
N PRO A 17 12.30 -1.41 -11.54
CA PRO A 17 11.60 -1.25 -10.28
C PRO A 17 11.45 -2.60 -9.57
N ASP A 18 11.71 -2.62 -8.26
CA ASP A 18 11.49 -3.80 -7.43
C ASP A 18 9.99 -3.96 -7.14
N VAL A 19 9.31 -4.61 -8.08
CA VAL A 19 7.88 -4.93 -7.98
C VAL A 19 7.59 -5.84 -6.79
N HIS A 20 8.50 -6.77 -6.48
CA HIS A 20 8.31 -7.71 -5.38
C HIS A 20 8.38 -7.00 -4.03
N GLY A 21 9.41 -6.19 -3.81
CA GLY A 21 9.56 -5.37 -2.61
C GLY A 21 8.39 -4.41 -2.41
N PHE A 22 7.90 -3.80 -3.50
CA PHE A 22 6.68 -2.98 -3.47
C PHE A 22 5.46 -3.77 -2.99
N ILE A 23 5.18 -4.95 -3.57
CA ILE A 23 4.04 -5.79 -3.16
C ILE A 23 4.17 -6.22 -1.69
N GLN A 24 5.37 -6.59 -1.25
CA GLN A 24 5.62 -7.02 0.12
C GLN A 24 5.40 -5.87 1.11
N ALA A 25 5.87 -4.67 0.79
CA ALA A 25 5.63 -3.48 1.59
C ALA A 25 4.12 -3.21 1.74
N MET A 26 3.35 -3.27 0.65
CA MET A 26 1.91 -3.06 0.71
C MET A 26 1.20 -4.12 1.57
N LYS A 27 1.58 -5.39 1.47
CA LYS A 27 1.06 -6.46 2.35
C LYS A 27 1.40 -6.22 3.81
N ASN A 28 2.64 -5.80 4.10
CA ASN A 28 3.08 -5.50 5.47
C ASN A 28 2.32 -4.33 6.09
N MET A 29 1.88 -3.37 5.28
CA MET A 29 1.00 -2.29 5.73
C MET A 29 -0.43 -2.77 6.05
N GLY A 30 -0.78 -4.00 5.66
CA GLY A 30 -2.12 -4.59 5.81
C GLY A 30 -2.99 -4.46 4.58
N ALA A 31 -2.45 -4.00 3.44
CA ALA A 31 -3.22 -3.92 2.21
C ALA A 31 -3.45 -5.33 1.64
N LYS A 32 -4.64 -5.54 1.06
CA LYS A 32 -4.89 -6.74 0.27
C LYS A 32 -4.37 -6.49 -1.14
N VAL A 33 -3.37 -7.27 -1.55
CA VAL A 33 -2.71 -7.13 -2.86
C VAL A 33 -3.03 -8.34 -3.72
N SER A 34 -3.42 -8.09 -4.97
CA SER A 34 -3.60 -9.12 -6.00
C SER A 34 -2.91 -8.71 -7.29
N THR A 35 -2.46 -9.69 -8.06
CA THR A 35 -1.80 -9.46 -9.35
C THR A 35 -2.64 -10.14 -10.43
N LYS A 36 -3.08 -9.38 -11.44
CA LYS A 36 -3.85 -9.90 -12.57
C LYS A 36 -3.29 -9.32 -13.85
N GLU A 37 -2.89 -10.19 -14.80
CA GLU A 37 -2.46 -9.77 -16.14
C GLU A 37 -1.36 -8.69 -16.12
N GLY A 38 -0.38 -8.81 -15.20
CA GLY A 38 0.69 -7.82 -15.03
C GLY A 38 0.29 -6.53 -14.29
N THR A 39 -0.97 -6.38 -13.92
CA THR A 39 -1.49 -5.26 -13.13
C THR A 39 -1.50 -5.61 -11.64
N ILE A 40 -0.98 -4.72 -10.81
CA ILE A 40 -1.02 -4.84 -9.34
C ILE A 40 -2.25 -4.08 -8.85
N VAL A 41 -3.21 -4.80 -8.27
CA VAL A 41 -4.42 -4.22 -7.67
C VAL A 41 -4.23 -4.22 -6.16
N ILE A 42 -4.29 -3.03 -5.57
CA ILE A 42 -4.10 -2.82 -4.13
C ILE A 42 -5.40 -2.31 -3.52
N ASP A 43 -5.95 -3.08 -2.59
CA ASP A 43 -7.08 -2.69 -1.79
C ASP A 43 -6.62 -2.20 -0.41
N LEU A 44 -6.73 -0.89 -0.23
CA LEU A 44 -6.30 -0.17 0.96
C LEU A 44 -7.37 -0.16 2.06
N ARG A 45 -8.58 -0.70 1.83
CA ARG A 45 -9.66 -0.72 2.84
C ARG A 45 -9.33 -1.58 4.07
N HIS A 46 -8.30 -2.41 3.94
CA HIS A 46 -7.76 -3.25 5.00
C HIS A 46 -6.59 -2.58 5.76
N LEU A 47 -6.11 -1.40 5.30
CA LEU A 47 -5.16 -0.58 6.02
C LEU A 47 -5.86 0.06 7.23
N GLY A 48 -5.58 -0.45 8.42
CA GLY A 48 -6.27 -0.04 9.66
C GLY A 48 -6.54 -1.19 10.63
N GLY A 49 -6.28 -2.43 10.22
CA GLY A 49 -6.31 -3.60 11.11
C GLY A 49 -5.08 -3.75 12.01
N SER A 50 -4.18 -2.76 12.07
CA SER A 50 -3.27 -2.63 13.20
C SER A 50 -4.15 -2.40 14.40
N LYS A 51 -4.35 -3.44 15.20
CA LYS A 51 -4.90 -3.34 16.56
C LYS A 51 -4.32 -2.07 17.15
N ASP A 52 -5.18 -1.13 17.48
CA ASP A 52 -4.84 -0.05 18.39
C ASP A 52 -4.26 -0.74 19.62
N VAL A 53 -2.94 -0.70 19.80
CA VAL A 53 -2.26 -1.18 21.02
C VAL A 53 -2.47 -0.10 22.07
N SER A 54 -3.73 0.15 22.39
CA SER A 54 -4.19 1.15 23.34
C SER A 54 -5.45 0.65 24.05
N GLN A 55 -5.56 -0.66 24.29
CA GLN A 55 -6.42 -1.17 25.37
C GLN A 55 -6.04 -2.62 25.73
N ALA A 56 -5.04 -2.77 26.59
CA ALA A 56 -4.86 -3.95 27.43
C ALA A 56 -3.99 -3.60 28.65
N GLN A 57 -4.43 -2.60 29.41
CA GLN A 57 -4.08 -2.45 30.83
C GLN A 57 -5.39 -2.18 31.57
N ASN A 58 -6.13 -3.25 31.82
CA ASN A 58 -7.04 -3.40 32.94
C ASN A 58 -7.64 -4.80 32.87
N CYS A 59 -7.03 -5.71 33.63
CA CYS A 59 -7.61 -6.79 34.43
C CYS A 59 -6.45 -7.58 35.04
#